data_AF-A0AAD6U869-F1
#
_entry.id   AF-A0AAD6U869-F1
#
_cell.length_a   1.000
_cell.length_b   1.000
_cell.length_c   1.000
_cell.angle_alpha   90.00
_cell.angle_beta   90.00
_cell.angle_gamma   90.00
#
_symmetry.space_group_name_H-M   'P 1'
#
loop_
_entity.id
_entity.type
_entity.pdbx_description
1 polymer ?
#
loop_
_entity_poly.entity_id
_entity_poly.type
_entity_poly.pdbx_seq_one_letter_code
_entity_poly.pdbx_strand_id
1 'polypeptide(L)'
;MNMKGSDGRDYYYLLKGHEDLRQDERVMQLFSLVNTLLSADTDSFKRQLHIQRYSVTPLAPNVGLIGIIPDSDTLHELVRDYRHSIKLLLNIEYRLMLQMAPDYENLPLLQKIEVFEYAMENTSGQDLYKILWLKSTNSEHWLERRASYTRSLAVTSMVGHILGLGDRHPSNIMLERKTGKVVHIDFGDCFEVAMHRDKFPEKVPFRLTRMLTHAMEVSGIEGSYRKTCEITMQVLRANNESLMAVLEAFVYDPLINWRLMQADTEVRQGGEPESGAGHAAEPAWVAARPQGLARPLRANENDIFNEAGETGVQEVRNKQALLVYNRVQHKLTGRDFDIDVALSVEDQVDKLIRQAMSLENLCQCFAGWCAFW
;
A
#
# COMPACT_ATOMS: atom_id res chain seq x y z
N MET A 1 21.43 11.63 1.12
CA MET A 1 22.39 12.18 2.09
C MET A 1 23.04 11.02 2.84
N ASN A 2 24.37 11.00 2.96
CA ASN A 2 25.09 10.03 3.78
C ASN A 2 25.60 10.74 5.03
N MET A 3 25.29 10.22 6.21
CA MET A 3 25.71 10.74 7.50
C MET A 3 26.47 9.65 8.26
N LYS A 4 27.71 9.95 8.64
CA LYS A 4 28.53 9.03 9.42
C LYS A 4 28.26 9.22 10.91
N GLY A 5 27.80 8.17 11.57
CA GLY A 5 27.56 8.17 13.01
C GLY A 5 28.86 8.19 13.81
N SER A 6 28.77 8.62 15.08
CA SER A 6 29.88 8.52 16.04
C SER A 6 30.26 7.07 16.37
N ASP A 7 29.37 6.12 16.07
CA ASP A 7 29.60 4.67 16.13
C ASP A 7 30.40 4.12 14.93
N GLY A 8 30.76 5.00 13.98
CA GLY A 8 31.53 4.66 12.78
C GLY A 8 30.70 4.06 11.65
N ARG A 9 29.37 3.95 11.79
CA ARG A 9 28.47 3.42 10.75
C ARG A 9 27.96 4.53 9.84
N ASP A 10 27.76 4.20 8.57
CA ASP A 10 27.16 5.11 7.59
C ASP A 10 25.64 4.95 7.59
N TYR A 11 24.94 6.08 7.74
CA TYR A 11 23.49 6.15 7.70
C TYR A 11 23.04 6.93 6.47
N TYR A 12 22.18 6.29 5.68
CA TYR A 12 21.69 6.85 4.43
C TYR A 12 20.28 7.41 4.65
N TYR A 13 20.09 8.66 4.28
CA TYR A 13 18.81 9.36 4.39
C TYR A 13 18.40 9.98 3.06
N LEU A 14 17.11 9.89 2.75
CA LEU A 14 16.42 10.61 1.70
C LEU A 14 15.78 11.86 2.29
N LEU A 15 16.12 13.04 1.77
CA LEU A 15 15.44 14.29 2.11
C LEU A 15 14.21 14.42 1.21
N LYS A 16 13.01 14.32 1.80
CA LYS A 16 11.75 14.52 1.09
C LYS A 16 11.29 15.95 1.37
N GLY A 17 11.21 16.75 0.30
CA GLY A 17 10.68 18.11 0.34
C GLY A 17 9.23 18.14 -0.17
N HIS A 18 8.50 19.18 0.22
CA HIS A 18 7.08 19.38 -0.09
C HIS A 18 6.17 18.22 0.34
N GLU A 19 6.51 17.58 1.45
CA GLU A 19 5.74 16.46 1.99
C GLU A 19 5.75 16.45 3.51
N ASP A 20 4.55 16.30 4.07
CA ASP A 20 4.39 16.07 5.50
C ASP A 20 4.58 14.59 5.82
N LEU A 21 5.67 14.29 6.54
CA LEU A 21 6.07 12.93 6.94
C LEU A 21 5.53 12.51 8.32
N ARG A 22 4.73 13.34 8.99
CA ARG A 22 4.14 12.98 10.30
C ARG A 22 3.27 11.74 10.19
N GLN A 23 2.55 11.58 9.08
CA GLN A 23 1.77 10.37 8.80
C GLN A 23 2.66 9.12 8.77
N ASP A 24 3.74 9.13 7.97
CA ASP A 24 4.71 8.03 7.92
C ASP A 24 5.34 7.75 9.29
N GLU A 25 5.68 8.79 10.07
CA GLU A 25 6.20 8.64 11.43
C GLU A 25 5.20 7.90 12.34
N ARG A 26 3.92 8.28 12.33
CA ARG A 26 2.87 7.61 13.12
C ARG A 26 2.64 6.18 12.67
N VAL A 27 2.69 5.91 11.37
CA VAL A 27 2.63 4.54 10.85
C VAL A 27 3.82 3.70 11.33
N MET A 28 5.03 4.28 11.38
CA MET A 28 6.20 3.59 11.95
C MET A 28 6.06 3.32 13.46
N GLN A 29 5.39 4.20 14.21
CA GLN A 29 5.05 3.98 15.61
C GLN A 29 4.03 2.84 15.77
N LEU A 30 2.96 2.82 14.95
CA LEU A 30 2.00 1.73 14.90
C LEU A 30 2.68 0.39 14.58
N PHE A 31 3.55 0.36 13.57
CA PHE A 31 4.31 -0.86 13.24
C PHE A 31 5.24 -1.28 14.37
N SER A 32 5.77 -0.33 15.15
CA SER A 32 6.55 -0.65 16.34
C SER A 32 5.70 -1.38 17.38
N LEU A 33 4.48 -0.87 17.64
CA LEU A 33 3.52 -1.54 18.54
C LEU A 33 3.16 -2.93 18.01
N VAL A 34 2.80 -3.06 16.74
CA VAL A 34 2.45 -4.37 16.14
C VAL A 34 3.61 -5.35 16.27
N ASN A 35 4.85 -4.92 16.03
CA ASN A 35 6.03 -5.77 16.21
C ASN A 35 6.22 -6.24 17.66
N THR A 36 5.94 -5.39 18.65
CA THR A 36 5.94 -5.77 20.06
C THR A 36 4.85 -6.81 20.35
N LEU A 37 3.64 -6.63 19.81
CA LEU A 37 2.52 -7.57 19.98
C LEU A 37 2.82 -8.93 19.33
N LEU A 38 3.33 -8.94 18.09
CA LEU A 38 3.74 -10.16 17.38
C LEU A 38 4.90 -10.89 18.07
N SER A 39 5.78 -10.15 18.75
CA SER A 39 6.88 -10.77 19.51
C SER A 39 6.43 -11.37 20.84
N ALA A 40 5.34 -10.87 21.42
CA ALA A 40 4.76 -11.39 22.65
C ALA A 40 3.93 -12.66 22.42
N ASP A 41 3.29 -12.79 21.25
CA ASP A 41 2.54 -13.98 20.87
C ASP A 41 3.45 -15.16 20.51
N THR A 42 3.15 -16.35 21.03
CA THR A 42 4.03 -17.53 20.90
C THR A 42 4.08 -18.08 19.48
N ASP A 43 2.94 -18.12 18.78
CA ASP A 43 2.87 -18.67 17.42
C ASP A 43 3.51 -17.72 16.40
N SER A 44 3.31 -16.42 16.59
CA SER A 44 3.96 -15.35 15.84
C SER A 44 5.47 -15.33 16.05
N PHE A 45 5.93 -15.43 17.31
CA PHE A 45 7.35 -15.42 17.66
C PHE A 45 8.10 -16.62 17.05
N LYS A 46 7.54 -17.83 17.15
CA LYS A 46 8.13 -19.05 16.54
C LYS A 46 8.31 -18.92 15.03
N ARG A 47 7.42 -18.18 14.36
CA ARG A 47 7.47 -17.94 12.90
C ARG A 47 8.29 -16.71 12.52
N GLN A 48 8.81 -15.98 13.50
CA GLN A 48 9.57 -14.73 13.34
C GLN A 48 8.79 -13.67 12.56
N LEU A 49 7.49 -13.53 12.85
CA LEU A 49 6.64 -12.54 12.20
C LEU A 49 7.07 -11.13 12.64
N HIS A 50 7.41 -10.29 11.67
CA HIS A 50 7.90 -8.94 11.91
C HIS A 50 7.67 -8.06 10.69
N ILE A 51 7.28 -6.81 10.91
CA ILE A 51 7.15 -5.77 9.90
C ILE A 51 8.45 -4.99 9.84
N GLN A 52 9.09 -4.97 8.67
CA GLN A 52 10.28 -4.17 8.45
C GLN A 52 9.91 -2.68 8.52
N ARG A 53 10.58 -1.95 9.40
CA ARG A 53 10.40 -0.51 9.59
C ARG A 53 11.63 0.24 9.06
N TYR A 54 11.44 1.53 8.83
CA TYR A 54 12.51 2.46 8.52
C TYR A 54 12.35 3.72 9.38
N SER A 55 13.42 4.50 9.49
CA SER A 55 13.39 5.74 10.26
C SER A 55 12.69 6.83 9.45
N VAL A 56 11.82 7.58 10.11
CA VAL A 56 11.16 8.77 9.55
C VAL A 56 11.33 9.88 10.56
N THR A 57 11.81 11.03 10.11
CA THR A 57 12.06 12.19 10.96
C THR A 57 11.52 13.43 10.28
N PRO A 58 10.30 13.87 10.63
CA PRO A 58 9.79 15.17 10.20
C PRO A 58 10.71 16.29 10.71
N LEU A 59 11.11 17.20 9.83
CA LEU A 59 11.94 18.35 10.17
C LEU A 59 11.14 19.66 10.19
N ALA A 60 10.18 19.78 9.28
CA ALA A 60 9.26 20.90 9.13
C ALA A 60 7.92 20.38 8.56
N PRO A 61 6.84 21.19 8.53
CA PRO A 61 5.54 20.74 8.02
C PRO A 61 5.58 20.13 6.61
N ASN A 62 6.52 20.56 5.76
CA ASN A 62 6.66 20.11 4.38
C ASN A 62 8.02 19.47 4.08
N VAL A 63 8.82 19.17 5.10
CA VAL A 63 10.17 18.62 4.89
C VAL A 63 10.46 17.57 5.94
N GLY A 64 11.05 16.46 5.54
CA GLY A 64 11.60 15.50 6.49
C GLY A 64 12.59 14.54 5.88
N LEU A 65 13.16 13.71 6.75
CA LEU A 65 14.15 12.69 6.41
C LEU A 65 13.52 11.31 6.50
N ILE A 66 13.80 10.48 5.50
CA ILE A 66 13.45 9.06 5.48
C ILE A 66 14.75 8.27 5.44
N GLY A 67 14.94 7.34 6.37
CA GLY A 67 16.07 6.41 6.34
C GLY A 67 15.95 5.47 5.16
N ILE A 68 17.00 5.43 4.33
CA ILE A 68 17.08 4.52 3.20
C ILE A 68 17.29 3.10 3.74
N ILE A 69 16.47 2.18 3.25
CA ILE A 69 16.59 0.76 3.58
C ILE A 69 17.74 0.19 2.75
N PRO A 70 18.86 -0.21 3.38
CA PRO A 70 20.00 -0.73 2.64
C PRO A 70 19.64 -2.03 1.93
N ASP A 71 20.31 -2.30 0.81
CA ASP A 71 20.15 -3.55 0.06
C ASP A 71 18.69 -3.89 -0.27
N SER A 72 17.87 -2.92 -0.67
CA SER A 72 16.49 -3.12 -1.08
C SER A 72 16.22 -2.51 -2.45
N ASP A 73 15.34 -3.16 -3.22
CA ASP A 73 14.90 -2.70 -4.54
C ASP A 73 13.38 -2.66 -4.59
N THR A 74 12.80 -1.72 -5.34
CA THR A 74 11.34 -1.74 -5.56
C THR A 74 10.94 -2.94 -6.43
N LEU A 75 9.72 -3.45 -6.26
CA LEU A 75 9.19 -4.52 -7.09
C LEU A 75 9.18 -4.09 -8.57
N HIS A 76 8.88 -2.81 -8.83
CA HIS A 76 8.96 -2.24 -10.18
C HIS A 76 10.37 -2.38 -10.78
N GLU A 77 11.41 -1.97 -10.07
CA GLU A 77 12.80 -2.07 -10.54
C GLU A 77 13.22 -3.52 -10.75
N LEU A 78 12.88 -4.42 -9.82
CA LEU A 78 13.21 -5.84 -9.92
C LEU A 78 12.59 -6.48 -11.17
N VAL A 79 11.31 -6.22 -11.43
CA VAL A 79 10.60 -6.74 -12.61
C VAL A 79 11.15 -6.11 -13.89
N ARG A 80 11.40 -4.80 -13.90
CA ARG A 80 12.00 -4.10 -15.04
C ARG A 80 13.35 -4.69 -15.40
N ASP A 81 14.26 -4.80 -14.44
CA ASP A 81 15.62 -5.26 -14.68
C ASP A 81 15.63 -6.74 -15.15
N TYR A 82 14.78 -7.58 -14.56
CA TYR A 82 14.59 -8.96 -14.99
C TYR A 82 14.05 -9.06 -16.42
N ARG A 83 12.96 -8.35 -16.75
CA ARG A 83 12.36 -8.37 -18.09
C ARG A 83 13.33 -7.85 -19.15
N HIS A 84 14.08 -6.79 -18.84
CA HIS A 84 15.15 -6.30 -19.72
C HIS A 84 16.23 -7.37 -19.98
N SER A 85 16.63 -8.14 -18.96
CA SER A 85 17.65 -9.19 -19.12
C SER A 85 17.22 -10.32 -20.05
N ILE A 86 15.92 -10.65 -20.08
CA ILE A 86 15.34 -11.68 -20.96
C ILE A 86 14.75 -11.10 -22.26
N LYS A 87 14.95 -9.80 -22.52
CA LYS A 87 14.42 -9.06 -23.69
C LYS A 87 12.88 -9.10 -23.80
N LEU A 88 12.19 -9.16 -22.65
CA LEU A 88 10.74 -9.05 -22.57
C LEU A 88 10.33 -7.58 -22.39
N LEU A 89 9.26 -7.16 -23.06
CA LEU A 89 8.69 -5.83 -22.90
C LEU A 89 8.08 -5.67 -21.51
N LEU A 90 8.39 -4.56 -20.83
CA LEU A 90 7.90 -4.29 -19.47
C LEU A 90 6.37 -4.27 -19.39
N ASN A 91 5.71 -3.71 -20.41
CA ASN A 91 4.26 -3.51 -20.49
C ASN A 91 3.55 -4.54 -21.38
N ILE A 92 4.08 -5.76 -21.52
CA ILE A 92 3.53 -6.78 -22.42
C ILE A 92 2.05 -7.08 -22.13
N GLU A 93 1.64 -7.18 -20.87
CA GLU A 93 0.25 -7.43 -20.48
C GLU A 93 -0.65 -6.30 -20.94
N TYR A 94 -0.29 -5.05 -20.62
CA TYR A 94 -1.07 -3.88 -21.01
C TYR A 94 -1.16 -3.73 -22.54
N ARG A 95 -0.10 -4.11 -23.27
CA ARG A 95 -0.13 -4.14 -24.74
C ARG A 95 -1.08 -5.19 -25.29
N LEU A 96 -1.13 -6.39 -24.70
CA LEU A 96 -2.09 -7.43 -25.09
C LEU A 96 -3.53 -6.97 -24.83
N MET A 97 -3.77 -6.29 -23.70
CA MET A 97 -5.08 -5.70 -23.39
C MET A 97 -5.50 -4.69 -24.46
N LEU A 98 -4.62 -3.74 -24.80
CA LEU A 98 -4.90 -2.73 -25.82
C LEU A 98 -4.99 -3.29 -27.24
N GLN A 99 -4.34 -4.41 -27.53
CA GLN A 99 -4.49 -5.12 -28.80
C GLN A 99 -5.88 -5.75 -28.94
N MET A 100 -6.44 -6.25 -27.84
CA MET A 100 -7.79 -6.79 -27.82
C MET A 100 -8.85 -5.68 -27.80
N ALA A 101 -8.67 -4.68 -26.95
CA ALA A 101 -9.56 -3.54 -26.82
C ALA A 101 -8.76 -2.22 -26.63
N PRO A 102 -8.63 -1.40 -27.68
CA PRO A 102 -7.87 -0.14 -27.61
C PRO A 102 -8.43 0.86 -26.60
N ASP A 103 -9.74 0.82 -26.34
CA ASP A 103 -10.43 1.71 -25.40
C ASP A 103 -10.77 1.01 -24.07
N TYR A 104 -9.78 0.33 -23.48
CA TYR A 104 -9.95 -0.47 -22.27
C TYR A 104 -10.57 0.32 -21.09
N GLU A 105 -10.22 1.60 -20.95
CA GLU A 105 -10.63 2.41 -19.80
C GLU A 105 -12.15 2.67 -19.76
N ASN A 106 -12.79 2.79 -20.92
CA ASN A 106 -14.21 3.09 -21.05
C ASN A 106 -15.09 1.84 -21.16
N LEU A 107 -14.50 0.64 -21.09
CA LEU A 107 -15.27 -0.60 -21.18
C LEU A 107 -16.15 -0.82 -19.93
N PRO A 108 -17.33 -1.43 -20.10
CA PRO A 108 -18.11 -1.94 -18.98
C PRO A 108 -17.36 -3.07 -18.27
N LEU A 109 -17.70 -3.28 -16.98
CA LEU A 109 -16.98 -4.21 -16.09
C LEU A 109 -16.79 -5.61 -16.71
N LEU A 110 -17.85 -6.20 -17.28
CA LEU A 110 -17.77 -7.54 -17.84
C LEU A 110 -16.77 -7.65 -19.00
N GLN A 111 -16.69 -6.63 -19.87
CA GLN A 111 -15.72 -6.58 -20.96
C GLN A 111 -14.31 -6.30 -20.44
N LYS A 112 -14.16 -5.51 -19.36
CA LYS A 112 -12.85 -5.32 -18.70
C LYS A 112 -12.31 -6.63 -18.15
N ILE A 113 -13.17 -7.47 -17.56
CA ILE A 113 -12.79 -8.78 -17.04
C ILE A 113 -12.28 -9.66 -18.17
N GLU A 114 -13.02 -9.77 -19.28
CA GLU A 114 -12.63 -10.58 -20.44
C GLU A 114 -11.27 -10.16 -21.02
N VAL A 115 -11.05 -8.85 -21.21
CA VAL A 115 -9.77 -8.32 -21.71
C VAL A 115 -8.63 -8.54 -20.72
N PHE A 116 -8.91 -8.43 -19.43
CA PHE A 116 -7.93 -8.64 -18.36
C PHE A 116 -7.52 -10.12 -18.25
N GLU A 117 -8.50 -11.04 -18.29
CA GLU A 117 -8.29 -12.49 -18.34
C GLU A 117 -7.48 -12.89 -19.56
N TYR A 118 -7.82 -12.37 -20.74
CA TYR A 118 -7.06 -12.61 -21.96
C TYR A 118 -5.57 -12.27 -21.80
N ALA A 119 -5.25 -11.09 -21.24
CA ALA A 119 -3.86 -10.71 -21.00
C ALA A 119 -3.17 -11.60 -19.96
N MET A 120 -3.90 -12.03 -18.93
CA MET A 120 -3.38 -12.94 -17.91
C MET A 120 -3.08 -14.33 -18.48
N GLU A 121 -3.96 -14.90 -19.31
CA GLU A 121 -3.75 -16.22 -19.90
C GLU A 121 -2.59 -16.25 -20.90
N ASN A 122 -2.37 -15.14 -21.62
CA ASN A 122 -1.31 -15.01 -22.60
C ASN A 122 0.07 -14.66 -22.00
N THR A 123 0.19 -14.54 -20.67
CA THR A 123 1.44 -14.19 -19.99
C THR A 123 1.68 -15.01 -18.74
N SER A 124 2.94 -15.33 -18.42
CA SER A 124 3.23 -16.30 -17.34
C SER A 124 2.99 -15.78 -15.91
N GLY A 125 3.26 -14.49 -15.63
CA GLY A 125 3.24 -13.93 -14.28
C GLY A 125 4.21 -14.60 -13.29
N GLN A 126 5.30 -15.24 -13.77
CA GLN A 126 6.28 -15.94 -12.93
C GLN A 126 7.57 -15.14 -12.70
N ASP A 127 7.58 -13.86 -13.09
CA ASP A 127 8.77 -13.00 -13.04
C ASP A 127 9.36 -12.93 -11.63
N LEU A 128 8.54 -12.64 -10.62
CA LEU A 128 9.00 -12.53 -9.23
C LEU A 128 9.52 -13.86 -8.66
N TYR A 129 8.88 -14.98 -9.00
CA TYR A 129 9.38 -16.32 -8.65
C TYR A 129 10.80 -16.54 -9.19
N LYS A 130 11.02 -16.22 -10.46
CA LYS A 130 12.33 -16.37 -11.12
C LYS A 130 13.36 -15.39 -10.56
N ILE A 131 12.95 -14.17 -10.21
CA ILE A 131 13.82 -13.18 -9.56
C ILE A 131 14.28 -13.68 -8.19
N LEU A 132 13.36 -14.20 -7.37
CA LEU A 132 13.70 -14.78 -6.06
C LEU A 132 14.70 -15.93 -6.21
N TRP A 133 14.53 -16.78 -7.22
CA TRP A 133 15.47 -17.85 -7.53
C TRP A 133 16.85 -17.31 -7.95
N LEU A 134 16.90 -16.44 -8.96
CA LEU A 134 18.15 -15.91 -9.53
C LEU A 134 18.96 -15.06 -8.54
N LYS A 135 18.29 -14.38 -7.60
CA LYS A 135 18.94 -13.58 -6.56
C LYS A 135 19.38 -14.42 -5.36
N SER A 136 19.02 -15.71 -5.31
CA SER A 136 19.43 -16.62 -4.24
C SER A 136 20.78 -17.25 -4.53
N THR A 137 21.63 -17.38 -3.50
CA THR A 137 22.97 -17.96 -3.60
C THR A 137 22.95 -19.48 -3.79
N ASN A 138 21.99 -20.15 -3.17
CA ASN A 138 21.78 -21.60 -3.24
C ASN A 138 20.28 -21.93 -3.01
N SER A 139 19.93 -23.22 -3.09
CA SER A 139 18.54 -23.70 -2.97
C SER A 139 17.95 -23.55 -1.57
N GLU A 140 18.77 -23.69 -0.52
CA GLU A 140 18.33 -23.49 0.88
C GLU A 140 17.98 -22.03 1.13
N HIS A 141 18.87 -21.11 0.74
CA HIS A 141 18.65 -19.68 0.83
C HIS A 141 17.41 -19.26 0.02
N TRP A 142 17.17 -19.86 -1.14
CA TRP A 142 15.93 -19.61 -1.89
C TRP A 142 14.68 -20.02 -1.10
N LEU A 143 14.71 -21.18 -0.44
CA LEU A 143 13.59 -21.65 0.37
C LEU A 143 13.33 -20.73 1.57
N GLU A 144 14.38 -20.35 2.30
CA GLU A 144 14.30 -19.41 3.42
C GLU A 144 13.77 -18.05 2.99
N ARG A 145 14.32 -17.48 1.91
CA ARG A 145 13.87 -16.20 1.37
C ARG A 145 12.42 -16.23 0.95
N ARG A 146 11.98 -17.32 0.31
CA ARG A 146 10.60 -17.48 -0.12
C ARG A 146 9.65 -17.60 1.08
N ALA A 147 10.05 -18.28 2.15
CA ALA A 147 9.30 -18.33 3.39
C ALA A 147 9.22 -16.95 4.08
N SER A 148 10.33 -16.21 4.16
CA SER A 148 10.36 -14.84 4.69
C SER A 148 9.52 -13.87 3.85
N TYR A 149 9.60 -13.94 2.53
CA TYR A 149 8.74 -13.20 1.60
C TYR A 149 7.26 -13.45 1.90
N THR A 150 6.85 -14.72 1.93
CA THR A 150 5.45 -15.11 2.13
C THR A 150 4.91 -14.63 3.48
N ARG A 151 5.70 -14.77 4.55
CA ARG A 151 5.32 -14.32 5.90
C ARG A 151 5.25 -12.80 6.00
N SER A 152 6.27 -12.10 5.49
CA SER A 152 6.30 -10.62 5.53
C SER A 152 5.13 -10.01 4.75
N LEU A 153 4.83 -10.54 3.56
CA LEU A 153 3.68 -10.11 2.76
C LEU A 153 2.36 -10.33 3.51
N ALA A 154 2.17 -11.49 4.14
CA ALA A 154 0.96 -11.80 4.91
C ALA A 154 0.75 -10.83 6.09
N VAL A 155 1.81 -10.54 6.86
CA VAL A 155 1.72 -9.60 7.99
C VAL A 155 1.37 -8.20 7.49
N THR A 156 2.04 -7.72 6.43
CA THR A 156 1.75 -6.39 5.87
C THR A 156 0.38 -6.30 5.22
N SER A 157 -0.15 -7.39 4.64
CA SER A 157 -1.52 -7.44 4.10
C SER A 157 -2.56 -7.24 5.19
N MET A 158 -2.44 -7.92 6.33
CA MET A 158 -3.41 -7.79 7.43
C MET A 158 -3.31 -6.42 8.10
N VAL A 159 -2.10 -5.94 8.37
CA VAL A 159 -1.91 -4.61 8.97
C VAL A 159 -2.31 -3.49 8.01
N GLY A 160 -2.00 -3.65 6.72
CA GLY A 160 -2.44 -2.74 5.66
C GLY A 160 -3.96 -2.67 5.56
N HIS A 161 -4.66 -3.80 5.66
CA HIS A 161 -6.13 -3.83 5.73
C HIS A 161 -6.66 -3.04 6.92
N ILE A 162 -6.16 -3.30 8.14
CA ILE A 162 -6.60 -2.59 9.36
C ILE A 162 -6.38 -1.08 9.23
N LEU A 163 -5.20 -0.67 8.76
CA LEU A 163 -4.87 0.76 8.56
C LEU A 163 -5.66 1.38 7.38
N GLY A 164 -6.14 0.58 6.43
CA GLY A 164 -6.74 1.06 5.18
C GLY A 164 -5.70 1.65 4.23
N LEU A 165 -4.54 0.99 4.10
CA LEU A 165 -3.43 1.44 3.28
C LEU A 165 -3.70 1.21 1.78
N GLY A 166 -3.89 2.30 1.03
CA GLY A 166 -4.13 2.31 -0.43
C GLY A 166 -2.90 2.66 -1.25
N ASP A 167 -3.02 2.75 -2.58
CA ASP A 167 -1.94 3.08 -3.52
C ASP A 167 -0.73 2.15 -3.42
N ARG A 168 -1.00 0.84 -3.34
CA ARG A 168 0.03 -0.20 -3.25
C ARG A 168 0.49 -0.64 -4.64
N HIS A 169 0.91 0.31 -5.47
CA HIS A 169 1.52 0.03 -6.76
C HIS A 169 2.95 -0.52 -6.60
N PRO A 170 3.54 -1.19 -7.62
CA PRO A 170 4.82 -1.89 -7.48
C PRO A 170 6.03 -1.03 -7.07
N SER A 171 5.98 0.29 -7.25
CA SER A 171 7.04 1.19 -6.77
C SER A 171 6.96 1.51 -5.27
N ASN A 172 5.81 1.26 -4.62
CA ASN A 172 5.60 1.46 -3.18
C ASN A 172 5.82 0.17 -2.37
N ILE A 173 6.27 -0.90 -3.03
CA ILE A 173 6.58 -2.19 -2.43
C ILE A 173 8.03 -2.51 -2.79
N MET A 174 8.86 -2.68 -1.77
CA MET A 174 10.26 -3.05 -1.88
C MET A 174 10.49 -4.48 -1.41
N LEU A 175 11.58 -5.07 -1.87
CA LEU A 175 12.05 -6.37 -1.45
C LEU A 175 13.50 -6.27 -0.95
N GLU A 176 13.76 -6.75 0.26
CA GLU A 176 15.12 -6.81 0.78
C GLU A 176 15.93 -7.89 0.04
N ARG A 177 17.09 -7.51 -0.51
CA ARG A 177 17.93 -8.35 -1.38
C ARG A 177 18.51 -9.58 -0.69
N LYS A 178 18.68 -9.56 0.64
CA LYS A 178 19.24 -10.69 1.40
C LYS A 178 18.14 -11.61 1.89
N THR A 179 17.21 -11.09 2.67
CA THR A 179 16.20 -11.94 3.34
C THR A 179 14.95 -12.21 2.49
N GLY A 180 14.68 -11.40 1.46
CA GLY A 180 13.42 -11.46 0.72
C GLY A 180 12.22 -10.90 1.48
N LYS A 181 12.42 -10.18 2.60
CA LYS A 181 11.31 -9.49 3.28
C LYS A 181 10.72 -8.39 2.41
N VAL A 182 9.40 -8.32 2.39
CA VAL A 182 8.63 -7.24 1.76
C VAL A 182 8.64 -6.02 2.67
N VAL A 183 8.85 -4.84 2.09
CA VAL A 183 8.76 -3.57 2.79
C VAL A 183 7.85 -2.62 2.03
N HIS A 184 6.81 -2.15 2.69
CA HIS A 184 5.95 -1.11 2.14
C HIS A 184 6.56 0.25 2.45
N ILE A 185 6.54 1.14 1.48
CA ILE A 185 6.96 2.53 1.61
C ILE A 185 5.83 3.45 1.15
N ASP A 186 5.99 4.74 1.44
CA ASP A 186 5.05 5.80 1.09
C ASP A 186 3.65 5.56 1.69
N PHE A 187 3.38 6.16 2.85
CA PHE A 187 2.12 5.96 3.59
C PHE A 187 1.15 7.13 3.43
N GLY A 188 1.20 7.85 2.30
CA GLY A 188 0.29 8.98 2.05
C GLY A 188 -1.19 8.61 2.08
N ASP A 189 -1.55 7.46 1.49
CA ASP A 189 -2.94 6.99 1.40
C ASP A 189 -3.26 5.97 2.50
N CYS A 190 -3.57 6.45 3.71
CA CYS A 190 -4.14 5.63 4.78
C CYS A 190 -5.66 5.81 4.87
N PHE A 191 -6.31 4.95 5.66
CA PHE A 191 -7.74 5.06 5.98
C PHE A 191 -8.68 5.01 4.78
N GLU A 192 -8.38 4.15 3.81
CA GLU A 192 -9.24 3.88 2.65
C GLU A 192 -9.46 5.10 1.74
N VAL A 193 -8.63 6.15 1.86
CA VAL A 193 -8.70 7.35 1.00
C VAL A 193 -8.68 6.97 -0.49
N ALA A 194 -7.84 6.00 -0.88
CA ALA A 194 -7.78 5.51 -2.26
C ALA A 194 -9.07 4.82 -2.74
N MET A 195 -9.91 4.31 -1.84
CA MET A 195 -11.19 3.66 -2.17
C MET A 195 -12.29 4.68 -2.47
N HIS A 196 -12.16 5.90 -1.94
CA HIS A 196 -13.13 6.99 -2.06
C HIS A 196 -12.78 8.01 -3.15
N ARG A 197 -11.70 7.77 -3.93
CA ARG A 197 -11.31 8.64 -5.04
C ARG A 197 -12.33 8.61 -6.19
N ASP A 198 -12.55 9.77 -6.81
CA ASP A 198 -13.41 9.88 -7.99
C ASP A 198 -12.86 9.10 -9.20
N LYS A 199 -11.54 9.17 -9.39
CA LYS A 199 -10.84 8.49 -10.49
C LYS A 199 -10.20 7.20 -10.00
N PHE A 200 -10.59 6.09 -10.62
CA PHE A 200 -10.05 4.75 -10.36
C PHE A 200 -10.03 4.38 -8.86
N PRO A 201 -11.19 4.35 -8.18
CA PRO A 201 -11.27 3.96 -6.78
C PRO A 201 -10.74 2.53 -6.58
N GLU A 202 -9.82 2.35 -5.64
CA GLU A 202 -9.32 1.01 -5.29
C GLU A 202 -10.44 0.16 -4.67
N LYS A 203 -10.57 -1.09 -5.12
CA LYS A 203 -11.61 -2.04 -4.64
C LYS A 203 -11.06 -3.25 -3.90
N VAL A 204 -9.75 -3.25 -3.61
CA VAL A 204 -9.05 -4.35 -2.93
C VAL A 204 -8.57 -3.91 -1.54
N PRO A 205 -8.57 -4.81 -0.53
CA PRO A 205 -8.09 -4.49 0.82
C PRO A 205 -6.56 -4.39 0.90
N PHE A 206 -5.86 -5.11 0.02
CA PHE A 206 -4.41 -5.10 -0.13
C PHE A 206 -4.04 -5.69 -1.50
N ARG A 207 -2.80 -5.47 -1.94
CA ARG A 207 -2.28 -6.04 -3.18
C ARG A 207 -1.98 -7.54 -3.00
N LEU A 208 -2.76 -8.40 -3.66
CA LEU A 208 -2.49 -9.84 -3.76
C LEU A 208 -2.68 -10.31 -5.22
N THR A 209 -1.83 -9.80 -6.11
CA THR A 209 -1.89 -10.11 -7.55
C THR A 209 -1.22 -11.44 -7.88
N ARG A 210 -1.45 -11.96 -9.09
CA ARG A 210 -0.96 -13.28 -9.51
C ARG A 210 0.57 -13.43 -9.44
N MET A 211 1.36 -12.39 -9.72
CA MET A 211 2.83 -12.51 -9.62
C MET A 211 3.27 -12.62 -8.17
N LEU A 212 2.56 -11.96 -7.25
CA LEU A 212 2.85 -12.11 -5.82
C LEU A 212 2.49 -13.50 -5.32
N THR A 213 1.37 -14.07 -5.77
CA THR A 213 0.93 -15.42 -5.38
C THR A 213 1.79 -16.51 -6.01
N HIS A 214 2.17 -16.40 -7.28
CA HIS A 214 3.07 -17.34 -7.96
C HIS A 214 4.48 -17.38 -7.34
N ALA A 215 4.91 -16.30 -6.69
CA ALA A 215 6.19 -16.25 -5.98
C ALA A 215 6.17 -17.00 -4.63
N MET A 216 5.00 -17.41 -4.14
CA MET A 216 4.84 -18.12 -2.86
C MET A 216 5.28 -19.59 -2.95
N GLU A 217 5.04 -20.32 -1.86
CA GLU A 217 5.25 -21.75 -1.74
C GLU A 217 4.29 -22.55 -2.65
N VAL A 218 4.52 -23.87 -2.75
CA VAL A 218 3.71 -24.75 -3.61
C VAL A 218 2.23 -24.78 -3.25
N SER A 219 1.90 -24.52 -1.99
CA SER A 219 0.52 -24.40 -1.51
C SER A 219 -0.13 -23.06 -1.85
N GLY A 220 0.62 -22.15 -2.52
CA GLY A 220 0.16 -20.81 -2.86
C GLY A 220 -0.32 -20.05 -1.63
N ILE A 221 -1.54 -19.51 -1.72
CA ILE A 221 -2.19 -18.76 -0.64
C ILE A 221 -2.64 -19.63 0.53
N GLU A 222 -3.00 -20.89 0.29
CA GLU A 222 -3.59 -21.81 1.28
C GLU A 222 -2.57 -22.40 2.26
N GLY A 223 -1.28 -22.05 2.11
CA GLY A 223 -0.19 -22.52 2.96
C GLY A 223 0.22 -21.51 4.03
N SER A 224 1.50 -21.17 4.05
CA SER A 224 2.06 -20.25 5.04
C SER A 224 1.41 -18.86 4.99
N TYR A 225 0.93 -18.41 3.82
CA TYR A 225 0.29 -17.10 3.68
C TYR A 225 -0.99 -17.00 4.51
N ARG A 226 -2.01 -17.83 4.23
CA ARG A 226 -3.27 -17.85 5.00
C ARG A 226 -3.02 -18.03 6.48
N LYS A 227 -2.16 -18.99 6.87
CA LYS A 227 -1.90 -19.22 8.30
C LYS A 227 -1.27 -18.01 8.99
N THR A 228 -0.38 -17.31 8.30
CA THR A 228 0.23 -16.07 8.83
C THR A 228 -0.79 -14.94 8.92
N CYS A 229 -1.70 -14.83 7.95
CA CYS A 229 -2.82 -13.88 8.00
C CYS A 229 -3.72 -14.13 9.21
N GLU A 230 -4.13 -15.37 9.46
CA GLU A 230 -4.94 -15.74 10.63
C GLU A 230 -4.26 -15.38 11.94
N ILE A 231 -3.00 -15.79 12.12
CA ILE A 231 -2.23 -15.50 13.35
C ILE A 231 -2.09 -13.99 13.54
N THR A 232 -1.72 -13.26 12.48
CA THR A 232 -1.57 -11.80 12.55
C THR A 232 -2.90 -11.14 12.91
N MET A 233 -3.99 -11.51 12.24
CA MET A 233 -5.31 -10.96 12.50
C MET A 233 -5.79 -11.30 13.92
N GLN A 234 -5.53 -12.51 14.41
CA GLN A 234 -5.85 -12.90 15.78
C GLN A 234 -5.11 -12.02 16.80
N VAL A 235 -3.81 -11.78 16.62
CA VAL A 235 -3.03 -10.89 17.50
C VAL A 235 -3.55 -9.46 17.45
N LEU A 236 -3.88 -8.94 16.27
CA LEU A 236 -4.43 -7.58 16.12
C LEU A 236 -5.79 -7.46 16.80
N ARG A 237 -6.69 -8.43 16.62
CA ARG A 237 -8.03 -8.41 17.24
C ARG A 237 -7.98 -8.60 18.75
N ALA A 238 -7.08 -9.46 19.26
CA ALA A 238 -6.91 -9.69 20.69
C ALA A 238 -6.38 -8.44 21.43
N ASN A 239 -5.63 -7.58 20.73
CA ASN A 239 -5.04 -6.35 21.26
C ASN A 239 -5.69 -5.10 20.64
N ASN A 240 -6.97 -5.18 20.29
CA ASN A 240 -7.69 -4.09 19.62
C ASN A 240 -7.66 -2.79 20.44
N GLU A 241 -7.82 -2.84 21.77
CA GLU A 241 -7.79 -1.65 22.63
C GLU A 241 -6.46 -0.88 22.53
N SER A 242 -5.33 -1.60 22.52
CA SER A 242 -4.01 -0.98 22.39
C SER A 242 -3.80 -0.34 21.01
N LEU A 243 -4.27 -1.01 19.95
CA LEU A 243 -4.19 -0.48 18.59
C LEU A 243 -5.11 0.74 18.41
N MET A 244 -6.33 0.67 18.94
CA MET A 244 -7.29 1.77 18.90
C MET A 244 -6.77 2.98 19.65
N ALA A 245 -6.11 2.82 20.81
CA ALA A 245 -5.54 3.94 21.55
C ALA A 245 -4.46 4.71 20.75
N VAL A 246 -3.59 3.99 20.02
CA VAL A 246 -2.59 4.64 19.14
C VAL A 246 -3.25 5.29 17.92
N LEU A 247 -4.23 4.63 17.32
CA LEU A 247 -4.93 5.14 16.14
C LEU A 247 -5.85 6.33 16.48
N GLU A 248 -6.43 6.37 17.66
CA GLU A 248 -7.23 7.49 18.15
C GLU A 248 -6.38 8.77 18.24
N ALA A 249 -5.19 8.67 18.86
CA ALA A 249 -4.26 9.79 18.91
C ALA A 249 -3.81 10.26 17.51
N PHE A 250 -3.76 9.34 16.54
CA PHE A 250 -3.39 9.64 15.16
C PHE A 250 -4.53 10.31 14.37
N VAL A 251 -5.77 9.84 14.53
CA VAL A 251 -6.95 10.32 13.80
C VAL A 251 -7.41 11.70 14.32
N TYR A 252 -7.29 11.94 15.63
CA TYR A 252 -7.66 13.23 16.23
C TYR A 252 -6.54 14.27 16.23
N ASP A 253 -5.37 13.98 15.63
CA ASP A 253 -4.30 14.97 15.45
C ASP A 253 -4.75 16.03 14.40
N PRO A 254 -5.00 17.29 14.81
CA PRO A 254 -5.55 18.32 13.94
C PRO A 254 -4.61 18.69 12.78
N LEU A 255 -3.31 18.42 12.91
CA LEU A 255 -2.32 18.75 11.89
C LEU A 255 -2.17 17.67 10.81
N ILE A 256 -2.76 16.50 11.03
CA ILE A 256 -2.77 15.36 10.08
C ILE A 256 -4.16 15.22 9.44
N ASN A 257 -5.23 15.49 10.20
CA ASN A 257 -6.62 15.26 9.80
C ASN A 257 -7.07 16.10 8.57
N TRP A 258 -6.38 17.18 8.19
CA TRP A 258 -6.71 17.95 6.99
C TRP A 258 -6.70 17.13 5.69
N ARG A 259 -5.88 16.06 5.62
CA ARG A 259 -5.82 15.19 4.44
C ARG A 259 -7.09 14.39 4.21
N LEU A 260 -7.82 14.05 5.28
CA LEU A 260 -9.10 13.33 5.19
C LEU A 260 -10.22 14.21 4.58
N MET A 261 -10.05 15.54 4.57
CA MET A 261 -11.03 16.50 4.02
C MET A 261 -10.81 16.84 2.55
N GLN A 262 -9.60 16.68 2.01
CA GLN A 262 -9.32 17.04 0.62
C GLN A 262 -10.07 16.17 -0.38
N ALA A 263 -10.40 14.92 -0.01
CA ALA A 263 -11.28 14.06 -0.80
C ALA A 263 -12.69 14.67 -1.02
N ASP A 264 -13.19 15.46 -0.07
CA ASP A 264 -14.52 16.09 -0.15
C ASP A 264 -14.51 17.53 -0.70
N THR A 265 -13.36 18.22 -0.73
CA THR A 265 -13.35 19.66 -1.08
C THR A 265 -13.31 19.91 -2.59
N GLU A 266 -12.78 18.96 -3.39
CA GLU A 266 -12.83 19.03 -4.86
C GLU A 266 -14.25 18.82 -5.42
N VAL A 267 -15.19 18.32 -4.60
CA VAL A 267 -16.63 18.19 -4.91
C VAL A 267 -17.27 19.55 -5.24
N ARG A 268 -16.63 20.69 -4.91
CA ARG A 268 -17.22 22.03 -5.06
C ARG A 268 -16.56 22.98 -6.06
N GLN A 269 -15.39 22.67 -6.62
CA GLN A 269 -14.73 23.57 -7.58
C GLN A 269 -14.39 22.84 -8.89
N GLY A 270 -15.43 22.53 -9.68
CA GLY A 270 -15.26 22.36 -11.12
C GLY A 270 -15.06 23.72 -11.78
N GLY A 271 -13.82 24.02 -12.18
CA GLY A 271 -13.46 25.20 -12.97
C GLY A 271 -12.70 24.79 -14.24
N GLU A 272 -13.08 25.41 -15.36
CA GLU A 272 -12.69 25.12 -16.75
C GLU A 272 -11.16 25.07 -17.02
N PRO A 273 -10.71 24.37 -18.08
CA PRO A 273 -9.28 24.27 -18.40
C PRO A 273 -8.80 25.47 -19.23
N GLU A 274 -7.89 26.28 -18.66
CA GLU A 274 -7.11 27.25 -19.44
C GLU A 274 -5.96 26.55 -20.19
N SER A 275 -5.85 26.89 -21.47
CA SER A 275 -4.82 26.45 -22.42
C SER A 275 -3.47 27.14 -22.18
N GLY A 276 -2.39 26.37 -22.03
CA GLY A 276 -1.01 26.88 -22.03
C GLY A 276 -0.01 25.83 -22.47
N ALA A 277 0.71 26.11 -23.57
CA ALA A 277 1.52 25.17 -24.32
C ALA A 277 2.94 24.98 -23.79
N GLY A 278 3.44 23.75 -23.97
CA GLY A 278 4.85 23.44 -24.21
C GLY A 278 5.55 22.75 -23.06
N HIS A 279 5.75 21.43 -23.16
CA HIS A 279 6.91 20.66 -22.69
C HIS A 279 6.98 19.34 -23.48
N ALA A 280 8.20 18.83 -23.69
CA ALA A 280 8.55 17.74 -24.60
C ALA A 280 7.79 16.42 -24.33
N ALA A 281 7.49 15.68 -25.40
CA ALA A 281 6.65 14.49 -25.40
C ALA A 281 7.21 13.34 -24.55
N GLU A 282 6.58 13.08 -23.40
CA GLU A 282 6.68 11.81 -22.67
C GLU A 282 5.66 10.78 -23.22
N PRO A 283 5.95 9.45 -23.17
CA PRO A 283 5.05 8.44 -23.70
C PRO A 283 3.76 8.31 -22.85
N ALA A 284 2.62 8.12 -23.53
CA ALA A 284 1.26 8.15 -22.97
C ALA A 284 0.98 7.25 -21.75
N TRP A 285 1.76 6.17 -21.54
CA TRP A 285 1.59 5.28 -20.38
C TRP A 285 2.19 5.83 -19.07
N VAL A 286 3.09 6.82 -19.17
CA VAL A 286 3.58 7.61 -18.00
C VAL A 286 2.64 8.80 -17.74
N ALA A 287 2.00 9.32 -18.79
CA ALA A 287 1.03 10.40 -18.71
C ALA A 287 -0.30 9.99 -18.03
N ALA A 288 -0.60 8.68 -17.99
CA ALA A 288 -1.72 8.09 -17.25
C ALA A 288 -1.41 7.84 -15.77
N ARG A 289 -0.42 8.52 -15.19
CA ARG A 289 -0.46 8.79 -13.75
C ARG A 289 -1.77 9.57 -13.52
N PRO A 290 -2.65 9.20 -12.58
CA PRO A 290 -3.23 10.28 -11.81
C PRO A 290 -2.01 11.00 -11.27
N GLN A 291 -1.71 12.20 -11.76
CA GLN A 291 -0.80 13.07 -11.04
C GLN A 291 -1.28 12.95 -9.60
N GLY A 292 -0.49 12.31 -8.72
CA GLY A 292 -0.71 12.45 -7.30
C GLY A 292 -0.89 13.94 -7.13
N LEU A 293 -2.10 14.32 -6.67
CA LEU A 293 -2.69 15.66 -6.76
C LEU A 293 -1.62 16.71 -7.00
N ALA A 294 -1.76 17.56 -8.02
CA ALA A 294 -0.98 18.80 -8.07
C ALA A 294 -1.15 19.47 -6.70
N ARG A 295 -0.16 19.26 -5.82
CA ARG A 295 -0.27 19.48 -4.38
C ARG A 295 -0.52 20.96 -4.23
N PRO A 296 -1.56 21.42 -3.51
CA PRO A 296 -1.67 22.83 -3.18
C PRO A 296 -0.36 23.25 -2.50
N LEU A 297 0.37 24.16 -3.15
CA LEU A 297 1.77 24.48 -2.89
C LEU A 297 2.03 25.14 -1.53
N ARG A 298 0.99 25.34 -0.71
CA ARG A 298 1.03 25.96 0.61
C ARG A 298 -0.07 25.36 1.49
N ALA A 299 0.31 24.83 2.65
CA ALA A 299 -0.55 25.00 3.82
C ALA A 299 -0.54 26.50 4.10
N ASN A 300 -1.67 27.17 3.92
CA ASN A 300 -1.76 28.59 4.25
C ASN A 300 -1.68 28.67 5.78
N GLU A 301 -0.67 29.32 6.35
CA GLU A 301 -0.54 29.49 7.81
C GLU A 301 -1.78 30.19 8.38
N ASN A 302 -2.49 30.97 7.56
CA ASN A 302 -3.76 31.60 7.92
C ASN A 302 -4.96 30.64 8.05
N ASP A 303 -4.88 29.39 7.55
CA ASP A 303 -5.89 28.35 7.80
C ASP A 303 -5.66 27.61 9.13
N ILE A 304 -4.52 27.87 9.78
CA ILE A 304 -4.13 27.28 11.08
C ILE A 304 -4.53 28.21 12.24
N PHE A 305 -4.70 29.52 12.00
CA PHE A 305 -4.91 30.53 13.05
C PHE A 305 -6.25 31.30 12.95
N ASN A 306 -7.16 30.95 12.04
CA ASN A 306 -8.43 31.68 11.88
C ASN A 306 -9.53 31.13 12.82
N GLU A 307 -9.35 31.34 14.12
CA GLU A 307 -10.29 30.95 15.20
C GLU A 307 -11.71 31.58 15.10
N ALA A 308 -11.95 32.49 14.16
CA ALA A 308 -13.20 33.27 14.10
C ALA A 308 -14.35 32.60 13.29
N GLY A 309 -14.14 31.42 12.68
CA GLY A 309 -15.16 30.72 11.88
C GLY A 309 -15.26 29.19 12.08
N GLU A 310 -14.62 28.67 13.14
CA GLU A 310 -14.18 27.26 13.23
C GLU A 310 -15.19 26.21 13.69
N THR A 311 -16.33 26.56 14.28
CA THR A 311 -17.22 25.54 14.87
C THR A 311 -17.73 24.54 13.84
N GLY A 312 -18.13 25.01 12.65
CA GLY A 312 -18.62 24.13 11.57
C GLY A 312 -17.54 23.25 10.94
N VAL A 313 -16.33 23.79 10.73
CA VAL A 313 -15.22 23.03 10.12
C VAL A 313 -14.66 21.99 11.09
N GLN A 314 -14.54 22.35 12.37
CA GLN A 314 -14.09 21.43 13.42
C GLN A 314 -15.11 20.31 13.68
N GLU A 315 -16.41 20.60 13.62
CA GLU A 315 -17.47 19.57 13.70
C GLU A 315 -17.41 18.57 12.54
N VAL A 316 -17.15 19.03 11.31
CA VAL A 316 -17.00 18.11 10.15
C VAL A 316 -15.74 17.26 10.29
N ARG A 317 -14.62 17.84 10.77
CA ARG A 317 -13.38 17.08 11.06
C ARG A 317 -13.61 15.97 12.07
N ASN A 318 -14.35 16.27 13.14
CA ASN A 318 -14.66 15.30 14.17
C ASN A 318 -15.58 14.19 13.66
N LYS A 319 -16.53 14.49 12.75
CA LYS A 319 -17.38 13.46 12.13
C LYS A 319 -16.58 12.51 11.23
N GLN A 320 -15.69 13.03 10.39
CA GLN A 320 -14.85 12.21 9.51
C GLN A 320 -13.86 11.36 10.31
N ALA A 321 -13.24 11.94 11.34
CA ALA A 321 -12.41 11.22 12.30
C ALA A 321 -13.18 10.06 12.96
N LEU A 322 -14.43 10.30 13.37
CA LEU A 322 -15.28 9.26 13.96
C LEU A 322 -15.60 8.13 12.97
N LEU A 323 -15.84 8.44 11.69
CA LEU A 323 -16.07 7.43 10.65
C LEU A 323 -14.84 6.55 10.46
N VAL A 324 -13.66 7.14 10.36
CA VAL A 324 -12.39 6.40 10.26
C VAL A 324 -12.17 5.53 11.49
N TYR A 325 -12.36 6.10 12.68
CA TYR A 325 -12.24 5.37 13.95
C TYR A 325 -13.17 4.15 14.00
N ASN A 326 -14.46 4.35 13.72
CA ASN A 326 -15.46 3.28 13.71
C ASN A 326 -15.12 2.23 12.64
N ARG A 327 -14.66 2.67 11.46
CA ARG A 327 -14.25 1.77 10.37
C ARG A 327 -13.12 0.85 10.79
N VAL A 328 -12.07 1.37 11.41
CA VAL A 328 -10.96 0.56 11.96
C VAL A 328 -11.46 -0.37 13.05
N GLN A 329 -12.32 0.11 13.96
CA GLN A 329 -12.91 -0.71 15.01
C GLN A 329 -13.72 -1.87 14.44
N HIS A 330 -14.50 -1.65 13.38
CA HIS A 330 -15.25 -2.69 12.69
C HIS A 330 -14.31 -3.75 12.07
N LYS A 331 -13.18 -3.34 11.49
CA LYS A 331 -12.17 -4.28 10.98
C LYS A 331 -11.56 -5.13 12.11
N LEU A 332 -11.22 -4.53 13.25
CA LEU A 332 -10.67 -5.22 14.42
C LEU A 332 -11.70 -6.08 15.19
N THR A 333 -13.00 -5.93 14.88
CA THR A 333 -14.06 -6.74 15.50
C THR A 333 -14.68 -7.76 14.55
N GLY A 334 -14.24 -7.79 13.29
CA GLY A 334 -14.77 -8.68 12.25
C GLY A 334 -16.15 -8.27 11.72
N ARG A 335 -16.50 -6.98 11.82
CA ARG A 335 -17.79 -6.39 11.40
C ARG A 335 -17.63 -5.45 10.20
N ASP A 336 -16.59 -5.66 9.40
CA ASP A 336 -16.18 -4.80 8.28
C ASP A 336 -16.94 -5.05 6.98
N PHE A 337 -17.56 -6.23 6.83
CA PHE A 337 -18.42 -6.58 5.70
C PHE A 337 -19.90 -6.38 5.99
N ASP A 338 -20.31 -6.70 7.22
CA ASP A 338 -21.65 -6.55 7.74
C ASP A 338 -21.53 -6.09 9.21
N ILE A 339 -22.18 -4.98 9.54
CA ILE A 339 -22.08 -4.36 10.87
C ILE A 339 -22.79 -5.23 11.92
N ASP A 340 -23.81 -5.97 11.51
CA ASP A 340 -24.64 -6.78 12.40
C ASP A 340 -24.03 -8.17 12.65
N VAL A 341 -23.14 -8.62 11.77
CA VAL A 341 -22.55 -9.97 11.82
C VAL A 341 -21.05 -9.90 12.12
N ALA A 342 -20.66 -10.35 13.32
CA ALA A 342 -19.25 -10.51 13.68
C ALA A 342 -18.67 -11.79 13.09
N LEU A 343 -17.73 -11.65 12.17
CA LEU A 343 -17.02 -12.75 11.54
C LEU A 343 -15.92 -13.33 12.44
N SER A 344 -15.69 -14.64 12.30
CA SER A 344 -14.50 -15.29 12.84
C SER A 344 -13.24 -14.75 12.15
N VAL A 345 -12.06 -14.98 12.75
CA VAL A 345 -10.78 -14.58 12.14
C VAL A 345 -10.60 -15.27 10.79
N GLU A 346 -10.90 -16.56 10.71
CA GLU A 346 -10.75 -17.39 9.51
C GLU A 346 -11.68 -16.90 8.39
N ASP A 347 -12.96 -16.64 8.70
CA ASP A 347 -13.94 -16.16 7.71
C ASP A 347 -13.60 -14.76 7.20
N GLN A 348 -13.15 -13.87 8.09
CA GLN A 348 -12.74 -12.52 7.72
C GLN A 348 -11.52 -12.57 6.79
N VAL A 349 -10.49 -13.33 7.16
CA VAL A 349 -9.29 -13.53 6.33
C VAL A 349 -9.65 -14.11 4.96
N ASP A 350 -10.55 -15.10 4.93
CA ASP A 350 -11.00 -15.71 3.67
C ASP A 350 -11.70 -14.71 2.75
N LYS A 351 -12.64 -13.92 3.29
CA LYS A 351 -13.31 -12.86 2.52
C LYS A 351 -12.32 -11.82 2.00
N LEU A 352 -11.34 -11.42 2.81
CA LEU A 352 -10.32 -10.45 2.40
C LEU A 352 -9.44 -10.98 1.27
N ILE A 353 -9.00 -12.24 1.35
CA ILE A 353 -8.22 -12.89 0.30
C ILE A 353 -9.03 -12.95 -1.00
N ARG A 354 -10.31 -13.37 -0.94
CA ARG A 354 -11.20 -13.40 -2.11
C ARG A 354 -11.39 -12.02 -2.72
N GLN A 355 -11.57 -10.98 -1.90
CA GLN A 355 -11.71 -9.61 -2.39
C GLN A 355 -10.43 -9.12 -3.06
N ALA A 356 -9.26 -9.41 -2.48
CA ALA A 356 -7.96 -9.00 -3.01
C ALA A 356 -7.58 -9.71 -4.33
N MET A 357 -8.09 -10.92 -4.56
CA MET A 357 -7.83 -11.72 -5.76
C MET A 357 -8.95 -11.64 -6.81
N SER A 358 -10.06 -10.97 -6.51
CA SER A 358 -11.18 -10.85 -7.45
C SER A 358 -10.75 -10.10 -8.70
N LEU A 359 -10.91 -10.73 -9.86
CA LEU A 359 -10.65 -10.12 -11.16
C LEU A 359 -11.56 -8.92 -11.41
N GLU A 360 -12.79 -8.96 -10.90
CA GLU A 360 -13.73 -7.83 -10.94
C GLU A 360 -13.13 -6.60 -10.25
N ASN A 361 -12.46 -6.79 -9.11
CA ASN A 361 -11.84 -5.68 -8.38
C ASN A 361 -10.52 -5.24 -9.01
N LEU A 362 -9.68 -6.20 -9.40
CA LEU A 362 -8.34 -5.95 -9.95
C LEU A 362 -8.37 -5.26 -11.31
N CYS A 363 -9.32 -5.60 -12.18
CA CYS A 363 -9.43 -4.98 -13.52
C CYS A 363 -9.89 -3.51 -13.49
N GLN A 364 -10.43 -3.03 -12.35
CA GLN A 364 -10.84 -1.64 -12.18
C GLN A 364 -9.70 -0.73 -11.71
N CYS A 365 -8.58 -1.30 -11.25
CA CYS A 365 -7.40 -0.55 -10.88
C CYS A 365 -6.81 0.19 -12.09
N PHE A 366 -6.28 1.39 -11.87
CA PHE A 366 -5.60 2.15 -12.93
C PHE A 366 -4.36 1.40 -13.46
N ALA A 367 -3.96 1.66 -14.70
CA ALA A 367 -2.91 0.88 -15.37
C ALA A 367 -1.56 0.89 -14.61
N GLY A 368 -1.19 2.01 -13.99
CA GLY A 368 0.03 2.15 -13.18
C GLY A 368 0.00 1.37 -11.85
N TRP A 369 -1.17 0.93 -11.39
CA TRP A 369 -1.27 -0.02 -10.28
C TRP A 369 -0.76 -1.41 -10.69
N CYS A 370 -0.66 -1.70 -11.99
CA CYS A 370 -0.15 -2.94 -12.56
C CYS A 370 -0.83 -4.19 -11.97
N ALA A 371 -2.17 -4.23 -12.01
CA ALA A 371 -2.94 -5.35 -11.45
C ALA A 371 -2.67 -6.69 -12.15
N PHE A 372 -2.27 -6.61 -13.42
CA PHE A 372 -1.92 -7.75 -14.27
C PHE A 372 -0.56 -8.37 -13.95
N TRP A 373 0.25 -7.75 -13.07
CA TRP A 373 1.49 -8.35 -12.59
C TRP A 373 1.19 -9.54 -11.70
#